data_AF-A0A3B8Y9B9-F1
#
_entry.id   AF-A0A3B8Y9B9-F1
#
_cell.length_a   1.000
_cell.length_b   1.000
_cell.length_c   1.000
_cell.angle_alpha   90.00
_cell.angle_beta   90.00
_cell.angle_gamma   90.00
#
_symmetry.space_group_name_H-M   'P 1'
#
loop_
_entity.id
_entity.type
_entity.pdbx_description
1 polymer ?
#
loop_
_entity_poly.entity_id
_entity_poly.type
_entity_poly.pdbx_seq_one_letter_code
_entity_poly.pdbx_strand_id
1 'polypeptide(L)'
;MTIVFAMAVGVVMALAAGTMLIGSQAKQSQVSAENAKAQGSAVADAAVNRVIYLLQKHEILAQNDLSAWKNISETGTDPISEDLKAFSESCNSQQSLTDIITEIKNVAGGNWQDLGNNQGQYKIMDYQGSGTTRGLGTLKIQAKANPVNNNKGELKESIAQLQIQIPVKPKTGDIPGLWLKEKDLSKSGKVGQNNNRVDGDVWISDCTNVSKTDLATILDPSGQQVGSYAPVPFPDSSKLPVYDEATIPTAQKSGSTSNPSTPDPDPSPDPSPDPGPGKGKGKNKGKSFGSMSGLSTPSTGLIIDSDVTLPRPGDTSTTKTINGKSVTVYEYLVNKIDMSGNEKLKINTTNGQVILYVLGDITKGGQGIYHCDDPSDSNCQGVGKTTDFQIYGYGTQSTSNPPEICLNGNKPIEGFIFAPTYTAGAAGTGGGAGAIKGSAWLKSWNEVNGCGSNTSNTVVTQTGQWTDLMDQIKPNGLQKIQLEAPSNYTPQELGS
;
A
#
# COMPACT_ATOMS: atom_id res chain seq x y z
N MET A 1 92.41 -38.76 -16.58
CA MET A 1 91.09 -39.18 -16.03
C MET A 1 90.35 -38.10 -15.24
N THR A 2 90.95 -36.94 -14.95
CA THR A 2 90.31 -35.86 -14.17
C THR A 2 89.33 -34.98 -14.97
N ILE A 3 89.51 -34.84 -16.30
CA ILE A 3 88.64 -34.01 -17.16
C ILE A 3 87.26 -34.65 -17.39
N VAL A 4 87.19 -35.99 -17.50
CA VAL A 4 85.93 -36.72 -17.72
C VAL A 4 85.01 -36.61 -16.48
N PHE A 5 85.60 -36.54 -15.28
CA PHE A 5 84.85 -36.38 -14.03
C PHE A 5 84.30 -34.95 -13.88
N ALA A 6 85.06 -33.92 -14.30
CA ALA A 6 84.61 -32.53 -14.25
C ALA A 6 83.45 -32.24 -15.22
N MET A 7 83.47 -32.81 -16.43
CA MET A 7 82.36 -32.66 -17.38
C MET A 7 81.09 -33.41 -16.91
N ALA A 8 81.24 -34.58 -16.29
CA ALA A 8 80.11 -35.34 -15.76
C ALA A 8 79.39 -34.59 -14.62
N VAL A 9 80.14 -33.95 -13.71
CA VAL A 9 79.56 -33.16 -12.61
C VAL A 9 78.91 -31.86 -13.12
N GLY A 10 79.49 -31.22 -14.14
CA GLY A 10 78.91 -30.02 -14.76
C GLY A 10 77.55 -30.26 -15.43
N VAL A 11 77.38 -31.41 -16.10
CA VAL A 11 76.11 -31.76 -16.76
C VAL A 11 75.01 -32.09 -15.74
N VAL A 12 75.35 -32.75 -14.63
CA VAL A 12 74.37 -33.05 -13.55
C VAL A 12 73.89 -31.78 -12.85
N MET A 13 74.78 -30.81 -12.61
CA MET A 13 74.41 -29.50 -12.05
C MET A 13 73.54 -28.68 -13.02
N ALA A 14 73.82 -28.72 -14.33
CA ALA A 14 73.01 -28.03 -15.34
C ALA A 14 71.59 -28.63 -15.46
N LEU A 15 71.46 -29.96 -15.33
CA LEU A 15 70.15 -30.63 -15.31
C LEU A 15 69.35 -30.33 -14.03
N ALA A 16 70.01 -30.26 -12.88
CA ALA A 16 69.37 -29.83 -11.62
C ALA A 16 68.91 -28.37 -11.68
N ALA A 17 69.72 -27.47 -12.26
CA ALA A 17 69.33 -26.08 -12.47
C ALA A 17 68.18 -25.92 -13.48
N GLY A 18 68.19 -26.70 -14.57
CA GLY A 18 67.12 -26.70 -15.58
C GLY A 18 65.77 -27.17 -15.04
N THR A 19 65.76 -28.21 -14.19
CA THR A 19 64.53 -28.71 -13.57
C THR A 19 63.96 -27.75 -12.52
N MET A 20 64.81 -27.01 -11.79
CA MET A 20 64.36 -25.96 -10.87
C MET A 20 63.81 -24.73 -11.60
N LEU A 21 64.36 -24.37 -12.76
CA LEU A 21 63.85 -23.28 -13.62
C LEU A 21 62.47 -23.60 -14.22
N ILE A 22 62.27 -24.84 -14.69
CA ILE A 22 60.98 -25.30 -15.23
C ILE A 22 59.92 -25.38 -14.12
N GLY A 23 60.30 -25.84 -12.91
CA GLY A 23 59.42 -25.85 -11.75
C GLY A 23 59.04 -24.45 -11.24
N SER A 24 59.95 -23.47 -11.35
CA SER A 24 59.70 -22.08 -10.94
C SER A 24 58.65 -21.40 -11.81
N GLN A 25 58.70 -21.62 -13.13
CA GLN A 25 57.72 -21.04 -14.06
C GLN A 25 56.34 -21.66 -13.90
N ALA A 26 56.26 -22.98 -13.67
CA ALA A 26 55.00 -23.66 -13.39
C ALA A 26 54.35 -23.15 -12.08
N LYS A 27 55.13 -22.94 -11.02
CA LYS A 27 54.64 -22.37 -9.75
C LYS A 27 54.20 -20.92 -9.88
N GLN A 28 54.94 -20.09 -10.62
CA GLN A 28 54.52 -18.71 -10.91
C GLN A 28 53.24 -18.66 -11.76
N SER A 29 53.09 -19.57 -12.72
CA SER A 29 51.86 -19.71 -13.50
C SER A 29 50.68 -20.16 -12.65
N GLN A 30 50.90 -21.06 -11.68
CA GLN A 30 49.85 -21.51 -10.78
C GLN A 30 49.42 -20.40 -9.80
N VAL A 31 50.38 -19.72 -9.17
CA VAL A 31 50.09 -18.63 -8.23
C VAL A 31 49.43 -17.44 -8.93
N SER A 32 49.83 -17.13 -10.17
CA SER A 32 49.17 -16.09 -10.97
C SER A 32 47.75 -16.48 -11.39
N ALA A 33 47.51 -17.76 -11.73
CA ALA A 33 46.16 -18.26 -12.03
C ALA A 33 45.26 -18.27 -10.78
N GLU A 34 45.78 -18.66 -9.62
CA GLU A 34 45.06 -18.63 -8.34
C GLU A 34 44.74 -17.18 -7.90
N ASN A 35 45.69 -16.26 -8.05
CA ASN A 35 45.47 -14.84 -7.74
C ASN A 35 44.46 -14.21 -8.70
N ALA A 36 44.55 -14.52 -10.00
CA ALA A 36 43.57 -14.10 -10.99
C ALA A 36 42.17 -14.62 -10.61
N LYS A 37 42.04 -15.91 -10.24
CA LYS A 37 40.77 -16.50 -9.80
C LYS A 37 40.20 -15.82 -8.55
N ALA A 38 41.03 -15.53 -7.56
CA ALA A 38 40.62 -14.82 -6.35
C ALA A 38 40.11 -13.41 -6.67
N GLN A 39 40.81 -12.69 -7.56
CA GLN A 39 40.37 -11.38 -8.05
C GLN A 39 39.04 -11.48 -8.80
N GLY A 40 38.91 -12.40 -9.76
CA GLY A 40 37.67 -12.62 -10.51
C GLY A 40 36.48 -12.92 -9.59
N SER A 41 36.67 -13.69 -8.52
CA SER A 41 35.63 -13.97 -7.52
C SER A 41 35.23 -12.74 -6.73
N ALA A 42 36.20 -11.93 -6.25
CA ALA A 42 35.91 -10.72 -5.51
C ALA A 42 35.13 -9.69 -6.36
N VAL A 43 35.46 -9.59 -7.65
CA VAL A 43 34.73 -8.77 -8.62
C VAL A 43 33.31 -9.32 -8.83
N ALA A 44 33.14 -10.64 -8.90
CA ALA A 44 31.82 -11.26 -9.00
C ALA A 44 30.95 -10.96 -7.75
N ASP A 45 31.51 -11.02 -6.54
CA ASP A 45 30.76 -10.71 -5.32
C ASP A 45 30.34 -9.24 -5.26
N ALA A 46 31.22 -8.32 -5.65
CA ALA A 46 30.89 -6.89 -5.77
C ALA A 46 29.79 -6.65 -6.83
N ALA A 47 29.86 -7.37 -7.96
CA ALA A 47 28.83 -7.31 -8.99
C ALA A 47 27.47 -7.84 -8.51
N VAL A 48 27.45 -8.95 -7.75
CA VAL A 48 26.23 -9.45 -7.11
C VAL A 48 25.61 -8.38 -6.24
N ASN A 49 26.39 -7.74 -5.38
CA ASN A 49 25.89 -6.69 -4.49
C ASN A 49 25.32 -5.49 -5.27
N ARG A 50 25.95 -5.13 -6.41
CA ARG A 50 25.45 -4.06 -7.28
C ARG A 50 24.11 -4.41 -7.91
N VAL A 51 23.92 -5.65 -8.35
CA VAL A 51 22.64 -6.12 -8.91
C VAL A 51 21.58 -6.24 -7.81
N ILE A 52 21.92 -6.77 -6.63
CA ILE A 52 21.00 -6.83 -5.49
C ILE A 52 20.55 -5.41 -5.09
N TYR A 53 21.46 -4.44 -5.07
CA TYR A 53 21.10 -3.05 -4.81
C TYR A 53 20.10 -2.51 -5.85
N LEU A 54 20.30 -2.79 -7.14
CA LEU A 54 19.35 -2.42 -8.19
C LEU A 54 17.97 -3.08 -7.95
N LEU A 55 17.95 -4.36 -7.60
CA LEU A 55 16.73 -5.10 -7.30
C LEU A 55 16.03 -4.58 -6.03
N GLN A 56 16.76 -4.14 -5.00
CA GLN A 56 16.19 -3.52 -3.80
C GLN A 56 15.65 -2.12 -4.08
N LYS A 57 16.31 -1.37 -4.97
CA LYS A 57 15.87 -0.05 -5.40
C LYS A 57 14.59 -0.15 -6.24
N HIS A 58 14.51 -1.16 -7.12
CA HIS A 58 13.38 -1.40 -8.02
C HIS A 58 12.88 -2.82 -7.87
N GLU A 59 12.14 -3.07 -6.79
CA GLU A 59 11.71 -4.41 -6.36
C GLU A 59 10.87 -5.18 -7.38
N ILE A 60 10.10 -4.48 -8.22
CA ILE A 60 9.34 -5.11 -9.30
C ILE A 60 10.24 -5.90 -10.26
N LEU A 61 11.52 -5.51 -10.39
CA LEU A 61 12.49 -6.23 -11.21
C LEU A 61 12.76 -7.64 -10.68
N ALA A 62 12.75 -7.83 -9.36
CA ALA A 62 13.08 -9.12 -8.77
C ALA A 62 12.00 -10.20 -9.06
N GLN A 63 10.78 -9.76 -9.38
CA GLN A 63 9.66 -10.65 -9.70
C GLN A 63 9.61 -11.05 -11.18
N ASN A 64 10.36 -10.35 -12.05
CA ASN A 64 10.28 -10.49 -13.49
C ASN A 64 11.61 -10.90 -14.10
N ASP A 65 11.56 -11.64 -15.21
CA ASP A 65 12.75 -12.11 -15.93
C ASP A 65 13.51 -10.97 -16.61
N LEU A 66 14.80 -11.20 -16.89
CA LEU A 66 15.68 -10.23 -17.58
C LEU A 66 15.13 -9.76 -18.94
N SER A 67 14.35 -10.61 -19.61
CA SER A 67 13.69 -10.26 -20.88
C SER A 67 12.69 -9.13 -20.71
N ALA A 68 11.94 -9.11 -19.61
CA ALA A 68 11.00 -8.04 -19.30
C ALA A 68 11.75 -6.72 -19.01
N TRP A 69 12.91 -6.79 -18.35
CA TRP A 69 13.72 -5.60 -18.06
C TRP A 69 14.20 -4.88 -19.33
N LYS A 70 14.53 -5.65 -20.37
CA LYS A 70 14.96 -5.11 -21.67
C LYS A 70 13.84 -4.38 -22.42
N ASN A 71 12.60 -4.77 -22.18
CA ASN A 71 11.42 -4.30 -22.90
C ASN A 71 10.70 -3.13 -22.21
N ILE A 72 11.20 -2.65 -21.06
CA ILE A 72 10.64 -1.51 -20.33
C ILE A 72 10.58 -0.28 -21.26
N SER A 73 9.53 0.53 -21.14
CA SER A 73 9.41 1.77 -21.91
C SER A 73 8.63 2.84 -21.16
N GLU A 74 8.88 4.12 -21.46
CA GLU A 74 8.20 5.25 -20.80
C GLU A 74 6.69 5.25 -21.06
N THR A 75 6.27 4.69 -22.20
CA THR A 75 4.87 4.57 -22.62
C THR A 75 4.31 3.15 -22.44
N GLY A 76 5.08 2.27 -21.81
CA GLY A 76 4.71 0.87 -21.61
C GLY A 76 3.57 0.75 -20.61
N THR A 77 2.62 -0.13 -20.92
CA THR A 77 1.54 -0.55 -20.00
C THR A 77 1.86 -1.89 -19.36
N ASP A 78 3.09 -2.39 -19.49
CA ASP A 78 3.50 -3.59 -18.79
C ASP A 78 3.68 -3.28 -17.29
N PRO A 79 3.49 -4.26 -16.40
CA PRO A 79 3.53 -4.03 -14.96
C PRO A 79 4.82 -3.39 -14.45
N ILE A 80 5.97 -3.62 -15.10
CA ILE A 80 7.25 -3.04 -14.69
C ILE A 80 7.28 -1.55 -15.05
N SER A 81 6.93 -1.21 -16.29
CA SER A 81 6.90 0.20 -16.74
C SER A 81 5.92 1.03 -15.90
N GLU A 82 4.74 0.50 -15.56
CA GLU A 82 3.78 1.18 -14.68
C GLU A 82 4.32 1.38 -13.25
N ASP A 83 5.01 0.39 -12.69
CA ASP A 83 5.57 0.44 -11.34
C ASP A 83 6.74 1.44 -11.24
N LEU A 84 7.62 1.46 -12.25
CA LEU A 84 8.70 2.43 -12.34
C LEU A 84 8.20 3.85 -12.58
N LYS A 85 7.17 4.02 -13.42
CA LYS A 85 6.51 5.31 -13.61
C LYS A 85 5.93 5.80 -12.29
N ALA A 86 5.20 4.95 -11.58
CA ALA A 86 4.67 5.31 -10.27
C ALA A 86 5.79 5.70 -9.30
N PHE A 87 6.85 4.92 -9.20
CA PHE A 87 8.01 5.28 -8.38
C PHE A 87 8.59 6.66 -8.77
N SER A 88 8.75 6.93 -10.07
CA SER A 88 9.29 8.21 -10.56
C SER A 88 8.40 9.42 -10.25
N GLU A 89 7.08 9.21 -10.14
CA GLU A 89 6.08 10.22 -9.78
C GLU A 89 5.93 10.40 -8.26
N SER A 90 6.59 9.56 -7.45
CA SER A 90 6.59 9.69 -5.99
C SER A 90 7.43 10.87 -5.53
N CYS A 91 7.10 11.42 -4.35
CA CYS A 91 7.86 12.50 -3.73
C CYS A 91 9.29 12.12 -3.34
N ASN A 92 9.58 10.83 -3.21
CA ASN A 92 10.90 10.32 -2.85
C ASN A 92 11.81 10.10 -4.06
N SER A 93 11.27 10.14 -5.29
CA SER A 93 12.10 10.07 -6.49
C SER A 93 12.77 11.41 -6.75
N GLN A 94 14.09 11.37 -6.96
CA GLN A 94 14.88 12.49 -7.47
C GLN A 94 15.30 12.25 -8.95
N GLN A 95 14.88 11.12 -9.54
CA GLN A 95 15.29 10.70 -10.87
C GLN A 95 14.09 10.73 -11.83
N SER A 96 14.35 11.15 -13.08
CA SER A 96 13.33 11.06 -14.12
C SER A 96 13.07 9.61 -14.50
N LEU A 97 11.87 9.31 -15.02
CA LEU A 97 11.55 7.98 -15.53
C LEU A 97 12.54 7.54 -16.62
N THR A 98 12.94 8.45 -17.49
CA THR A 98 13.93 8.21 -18.55
C THR A 98 15.27 7.76 -17.99
N ASP A 99 15.75 8.39 -16.92
CA ASP A 99 17.02 8.03 -16.28
C ASP A 99 16.95 6.65 -15.64
N ILE A 100 15.84 6.35 -14.95
CA ILE A 100 15.60 5.04 -14.33
C ILE A 100 15.58 3.93 -15.39
N ILE A 101 14.81 4.13 -16.47
CA ILE A 101 14.72 3.15 -17.56
C ILE A 101 16.08 2.97 -18.24
N THR A 102 16.82 4.06 -18.43
CA THR A 102 18.16 4.01 -19.03
C THR A 102 19.14 3.23 -18.15
N GLU A 103 19.14 3.47 -16.83
CA GLU A 103 19.93 2.69 -15.86
C GLU A 103 19.63 1.19 -15.97
N ILE A 104 18.34 0.82 -15.94
CA ILE A 104 17.91 -0.58 -15.98
C ILE A 104 18.27 -1.24 -17.32
N LYS A 105 18.02 -0.56 -18.46
CA LYS A 105 18.35 -1.09 -19.79
C LYS A 105 19.84 -1.25 -20.01
N ASN A 106 20.65 -0.33 -19.50
CA ASN A 106 22.11 -0.43 -19.59
C ASN A 106 22.61 -1.70 -18.89
N VAL A 107 22.10 -1.97 -17.68
CA VAL A 107 22.43 -3.17 -16.91
C VAL A 107 21.84 -4.44 -17.56
N ALA A 108 20.61 -4.39 -18.06
CA ALA A 108 19.92 -5.53 -18.65
C ALA A 108 20.42 -5.89 -20.07
N GLY A 109 21.00 -4.94 -20.79
CA GLY A 109 21.39 -5.08 -22.21
C GLY A 109 22.52 -6.07 -22.48
N GLY A 110 23.13 -6.67 -21.45
CA GLY A 110 24.27 -7.58 -21.58
C GLY A 110 25.60 -6.87 -21.85
N ASN A 111 25.63 -5.55 -21.72
CA ASN A 111 26.82 -4.72 -21.83
C ASN A 111 27.67 -4.82 -20.56
N TRP A 112 28.99 -4.74 -20.70
CA TRP A 112 29.90 -4.63 -19.56
C TRP A 112 29.66 -3.32 -18.81
N GLN A 113 29.43 -3.44 -17.50
CA GLN A 113 29.23 -2.36 -16.55
C GLN A 113 30.45 -2.25 -15.64
N ASP A 114 30.94 -1.04 -15.40
CA ASP A 114 32.04 -0.81 -14.47
C ASP A 114 31.56 -0.89 -13.01
N LEU A 115 32.38 -1.49 -12.14
CA LEU A 115 32.16 -1.45 -10.69
C LEU A 115 32.70 -0.16 -10.02
N GLY A 116 33.38 0.68 -10.81
CA GLY A 116 34.07 1.88 -10.32
C GLY A 116 35.50 1.58 -9.83
N ASN A 117 36.33 2.63 -9.68
CA ASN A 117 37.68 2.58 -9.12
C ASN A 117 38.61 1.47 -9.70
N ASN A 118 38.47 1.16 -10.99
CA ASN A 118 39.20 0.06 -11.66
C ASN A 118 39.03 -1.32 -10.98
N GLN A 119 37.94 -1.53 -10.24
CA GLN A 119 37.66 -2.78 -9.53
C GLN A 119 37.21 -3.91 -10.47
N GLY A 120 37.04 -3.64 -11.77
CA GLY A 120 36.60 -4.61 -12.75
C GLY A 120 35.26 -4.26 -13.39
N GLN A 121 34.79 -5.16 -14.24
CA GLN A 121 33.55 -5.01 -15.00
C GLN A 121 32.65 -6.23 -14.80
N TYR A 122 31.35 -6.06 -14.93
CA TYR A 122 30.38 -7.16 -14.88
C TYR A 122 29.29 -7.02 -15.94
N LYS A 123 28.60 -8.11 -16.24
CA LYS A 123 27.36 -8.08 -17.02
C LYS A 123 26.41 -9.16 -16.51
N ILE A 124 25.12 -8.87 -16.59
CA ILE A 124 24.08 -9.86 -16.30
C ILE A 124 23.91 -10.74 -17.53
N MET A 125 24.05 -12.06 -17.34
CA MET A 125 23.88 -13.04 -18.40
C MET A 125 22.41 -13.48 -18.48
N ASP A 126 21.80 -13.71 -17.32
CA ASP A 126 20.43 -14.17 -17.18
C ASP A 126 19.89 -13.77 -15.81
N TYR A 127 18.59 -13.53 -15.74
CA TYR A 127 17.87 -13.39 -14.48
C TYR A 127 16.48 -14.00 -14.66
N GLN A 128 16.17 -14.97 -13.82
CA GLN A 128 14.85 -15.58 -13.72
C GLN A 128 14.19 -15.05 -12.46
N GLY A 129 13.10 -14.31 -12.63
CA GLY A 129 12.34 -13.73 -11.53
C GLY A 129 11.66 -14.81 -10.70
N SER A 130 11.27 -14.47 -9.47
CA SER A 130 10.51 -15.41 -8.63
C SER A 130 9.11 -15.73 -9.17
N GLY A 131 8.59 -14.93 -10.11
CA GLY A 131 7.24 -15.03 -10.68
C GLY A 131 6.10 -14.74 -9.68
N THR A 132 6.40 -14.72 -8.38
CA THR A 132 5.47 -14.48 -7.28
C THR A 132 6.13 -13.67 -6.17
N THR A 133 5.34 -13.12 -5.25
CA THR A 133 5.84 -12.36 -4.08
C THR A 133 6.61 -13.22 -3.07
N ARG A 134 6.62 -14.55 -3.22
CA ARG A 134 7.38 -15.49 -2.39
C ARG A 134 8.07 -16.53 -3.29
N GLY A 135 9.37 -16.40 -3.48
CA GLY A 135 10.12 -17.37 -4.28
C GLY A 135 11.62 -17.12 -4.31
N LEU A 136 12.33 -17.88 -5.15
CA LEU A 136 13.76 -17.71 -5.39
C LEU A 136 13.94 -17.11 -6.78
N GLY A 137 14.55 -15.93 -6.87
CA GLY A 137 15.08 -15.41 -8.13
C GLY A 137 16.44 -16.05 -8.42
N THR A 138 16.72 -16.42 -9.67
CA THR A 138 18.01 -16.99 -10.07
C THR A 138 18.77 -15.99 -10.92
N LEU A 139 19.91 -15.52 -10.42
CA LEU A 139 20.78 -14.56 -11.11
C LEU A 139 22.02 -15.27 -11.65
N LYS A 140 22.34 -15.05 -12.93
CA LYS A 140 23.61 -15.44 -13.55
C LYS A 140 24.38 -14.20 -13.98
N ILE A 141 25.57 -14.02 -13.45
CA ILE A 141 26.47 -12.91 -13.80
C ILE A 141 27.78 -13.42 -14.35
N GLN A 142 28.40 -12.58 -15.17
CA GLN A 142 29.79 -12.71 -15.57
C GLN A 142 30.55 -11.47 -15.12
N ALA A 143 31.66 -11.66 -14.42
CA ALA A 143 32.54 -10.61 -13.96
C ALA A 143 33.92 -10.78 -14.58
N LYS A 144 34.62 -9.67 -14.85
CA LYS A 144 36.01 -9.67 -15.25
C LYS A 144 36.84 -8.69 -14.42
N ALA A 145 37.91 -9.21 -13.82
CA ALA A 145 38.93 -8.41 -13.16
C ALA A 145 40.01 -7.99 -14.17
N ASN A 146 40.63 -6.84 -13.94
CA ASN A 146 41.68 -6.25 -14.79
C ASN A 146 41.27 -6.08 -16.27
N PRO A 147 40.09 -5.48 -16.57
CA PRO A 147 39.72 -5.16 -17.94
C PRO A 147 40.78 -4.20 -18.53
N VAL A 148 41.40 -4.61 -19.62
CA VAL A 148 42.60 -4.02 -20.22
C VAL A 148 42.62 -2.48 -20.17
N ASN A 149 43.63 -1.90 -19.52
CA ASN A 149 44.26 -0.63 -19.94
C ASN A 149 45.73 -0.49 -19.44
N ASN A 150 46.65 -0.67 -20.41
CA ASN A 150 47.82 0.17 -20.72
C ASN A 150 49.20 0.01 -20.05
N ASN A 151 49.45 -0.91 -19.11
CA ASN A 151 50.84 -1.13 -18.65
C ASN A 151 51.31 -2.57 -18.84
N LYS A 152 52.39 -2.69 -19.63
CA LYS A 152 53.15 -3.90 -19.92
C LYS A 152 53.49 -4.66 -18.63
N GLY A 153 52.81 -5.78 -18.37
CA GLY A 153 53.38 -6.85 -17.53
C GLY A 153 52.48 -7.52 -16.50
N GLU A 154 51.26 -7.05 -16.23
CA GLU A 154 50.51 -7.51 -15.04
C GLU A 154 49.18 -8.18 -15.39
N LEU A 155 49.07 -9.45 -14.96
CA LEU A 155 47.90 -10.35 -14.85
C LEU A 155 46.89 -10.37 -16.03
N LYS A 156 46.75 -11.55 -16.66
CA LYS A 156 45.70 -11.82 -17.67
C LYS A 156 44.31 -11.49 -17.12
N GLU A 157 43.41 -11.04 -18.00
CA GLU A 157 41.99 -10.86 -17.67
C GLU A 157 41.47 -12.12 -16.96
N SER A 158 40.89 -11.95 -15.76
CA SER A 158 40.25 -13.05 -15.05
C SER A 158 38.76 -12.94 -15.20
N ILE A 159 38.14 -13.95 -15.80
CA ILE A 159 36.70 -14.02 -15.99
C ILE A 159 36.13 -15.02 -15.00
N ALA A 160 35.15 -14.59 -14.22
CA ALA A 160 34.37 -15.43 -13.33
C ALA A 160 32.90 -15.45 -13.77
N GLN A 161 32.27 -16.62 -13.71
CA GLN A 161 30.82 -16.75 -13.82
C GLN A 161 30.26 -17.26 -12.51
N LEU A 162 29.15 -16.65 -12.09
CA LEU A 162 28.49 -16.99 -10.85
C LEU A 162 26.99 -17.11 -11.09
N GLN A 163 26.42 -18.18 -10.55
CA GLN A 163 24.99 -18.35 -10.42
C GLN A 163 24.61 -18.31 -8.94
N ILE A 164 23.65 -17.45 -8.58
CA ILE A 164 23.12 -17.34 -7.23
C ILE A 164 21.60 -17.42 -7.19
N GLN A 165 21.07 -17.82 -6.04
CA GLN A 165 19.66 -17.76 -5.73
C GLN A 165 19.38 -16.68 -4.69
N ILE A 166 18.51 -15.74 -5.04
CA ILE A 166 18.12 -14.59 -4.22
C ILE A 166 16.71 -14.86 -3.66
N PRO A 167 16.56 -15.02 -2.34
CA PRO A 167 15.24 -15.16 -1.74
C PRO A 167 14.46 -13.84 -1.85
N VAL A 168 13.26 -13.94 -2.42
CA VAL A 168 12.27 -12.87 -2.53
C VAL A 168 11.14 -13.18 -1.56
N LYS A 169 10.98 -12.35 -0.53
CA LYS A 169 9.87 -12.45 0.45
C LYS A 169 8.95 -11.25 0.30
N PRO A 170 7.65 -11.36 0.62
CA PRO A 170 6.79 -10.19 0.68
C PRO A 170 7.22 -9.30 1.86
N LYS A 171 7.22 -7.99 1.65
CA LYS A 171 7.39 -7.00 2.71
C LYS A 171 6.08 -6.92 3.47
N THR A 172 6.05 -7.41 4.71
CA THR A 172 4.92 -7.22 5.62
C THR A 172 5.06 -5.85 6.24
N GLY A 173 4.56 -4.83 5.54
CA GLY A 173 4.48 -3.47 6.06
C GLY A 173 3.07 -3.15 6.51
N ASP A 174 2.97 -2.30 7.52
CA ASP A 174 1.71 -1.65 7.85
C ASP A 174 1.36 -0.62 6.75
N ILE A 175 0.08 -0.43 6.48
CA ILE A 175 -0.40 0.67 5.61
C ILE A 175 -0.36 1.97 6.41
N PRO A 176 -0.06 3.14 5.81
CA PRO A 176 -0.05 4.39 6.57
C PRO A 176 -1.39 4.58 7.30
N GLY A 177 -1.33 5.07 8.54
CA GLY A 177 -2.53 5.43 9.30
C GLY A 177 -3.28 6.55 8.58
N LEU A 178 -2.57 7.54 8.08
CA LEU A 178 -3.14 8.62 7.29
C LEU A 178 -2.35 8.82 6.00
N TRP A 179 -3.04 8.86 4.87
CA TRP A 179 -2.44 9.25 3.59
C TRP A 179 -3.24 10.38 2.96
N LEU A 180 -2.58 11.52 2.73
CA LEU A 180 -3.19 12.70 2.12
C LEU A 180 -2.69 12.90 0.68
N LYS A 181 -3.63 13.00 -0.26
CA LYS A 181 -3.34 13.29 -1.67
C LYS A 181 -2.82 14.70 -1.86
N GLU A 182 -3.52 15.67 -1.27
CA GLU A 182 -3.24 17.10 -1.36
C GLU A 182 -2.97 17.65 0.03
N LYS A 183 -2.12 18.67 0.08
CA LYS A 183 -1.93 19.46 1.29
C LYS A 183 -2.83 20.68 1.28
N ASP A 184 -3.62 20.81 2.35
CA ASP A 184 -4.00 22.12 2.87
C ASP A 184 -3.60 22.25 4.35
N LEU A 185 -2.30 22.04 4.61
CA LEU A 185 -1.70 22.36 5.90
C LEU A 185 -1.45 23.89 6.00
N SER A 186 -2.24 24.75 5.35
CA SER A 186 -2.15 26.21 5.47
C SER A 186 -3.23 26.78 6.40
N LYS A 187 -4.41 26.14 6.46
CA LYS A 187 -5.58 26.57 7.25
C LYS A 187 -5.63 26.00 8.67
N SER A 188 -6.34 26.65 9.59
CA SER A 188 -6.55 26.18 10.97
C SER A 188 -7.08 24.74 11.05
N GLY A 189 -6.73 24.02 12.14
CA GLY A 189 -7.28 22.68 12.42
C GLY A 189 -6.63 21.55 11.62
N LYS A 190 -5.30 21.53 11.54
CA LYS A 190 -4.52 20.54 10.77
C LYS A 190 -4.18 19.31 11.62
N VAL A 191 -3.87 18.22 10.95
CA VAL A 191 -3.08 17.11 11.53
C VAL A 191 -1.72 17.64 11.98
N GLY A 192 -1.32 17.33 13.21
CA GLY A 192 -0.09 17.83 13.84
C GLY A 192 -0.23 19.16 14.58
N GLN A 193 -1.23 19.99 14.25
CA GLN A 193 -1.51 21.25 14.95
C GLN A 193 -2.59 21.10 16.03
N ASN A 194 -2.63 22.02 17.00
CA ASN A 194 -3.62 22.03 18.09
C ASN A 194 -3.71 20.73 18.92
N ASN A 195 -2.63 19.94 18.96
CA ASN A 195 -2.59 18.62 19.59
C ASN A 195 -3.40 17.52 18.88
N ASN A 196 -3.79 17.71 17.62
CA ASN A 196 -4.25 16.61 16.76
C ASN A 196 -3.06 15.68 16.47
N ARG A 197 -2.94 14.57 17.19
CA ARG A 197 -1.85 13.59 17.01
C ARG A 197 -2.27 12.44 16.12
N VAL A 198 -1.33 11.80 15.45
CA VAL A 198 -1.57 10.55 14.71
C VAL A 198 -0.68 9.47 15.30
N ASP A 199 -1.31 8.43 15.81
CA ASP A 199 -0.60 7.24 16.28
C ASP A 199 -0.40 6.30 15.09
N GLY A 200 0.65 6.58 14.32
CA GLY A 200 0.99 5.84 13.10
C GLY A 200 1.61 6.71 12.00
N ASP A 201 2.02 6.07 10.92
CA ASP A 201 2.65 6.73 9.77
C ASP A 201 1.68 7.66 9.04
N VAL A 202 2.15 8.87 8.73
CA VAL A 202 1.42 9.85 7.91
C VAL A 202 2.17 10.08 6.61
N TRP A 203 1.54 9.74 5.49
CA TRP A 203 2.08 9.95 4.14
C TRP A 203 1.41 11.14 3.46
N ILE A 204 2.20 11.94 2.77
CA ILE A 204 1.70 13.07 1.97
C ILE A 204 2.23 12.97 0.53
N SER A 205 1.33 13.02 -0.44
CA SER A 205 1.67 12.95 -1.88
C SER A 205 1.85 14.32 -2.54
N ASP A 206 1.61 15.42 -1.82
CA ASP A 206 1.83 16.79 -2.31
C ASP A 206 3.29 17.24 -2.08
N CYS A 207 4.15 16.95 -3.04
CA CYS A 207 5.58 17.25 -2.92
C CYS A 207 5.94 18.73 -3.14
N THR A 208 5.01 19.53 -3.70
CA THR A 208 5.29 20.92 -4.12
C THR A 208 4.86 21.93 -3.06
N ASN A 209 3.76 21.68 -2.36
CA ASN A 209 3.21 22.61 -1.37
C ASN A 209 3.53 22.22 0.08
N VAL A 210 4.07 21.02 0.32
CA VAL A 210 4.53 20.58 1.65
C VAL A 210 6.03 20.77 1.75
N SER A 211 6.50 21.48 2.78
CA SER A 211 7.91 21.53 3.15
C SER A 211 8.26 20.45 4.18
N LYS A 212 9.56 20.11 4.29
CA LYS A 212 10.06 19.21 5.35
C LYS A 212 9.74 19.71 6.76
N THR A 213 9.70 21.03 6.95
CA THR A 213 9.32 21.63 8.23
C THR A 213 7.85 21.40 8.57
N ASP A 214 6.97 21.34 7.56
CA ASP A 214 5.57 21.00 7.80
C ASP A 214 5.41 19.54 8.24
N LEU A 215 6.14 18.62 7.61
CA LEU A 215 6.16 17.20 7.98
C LEU A 215 6.63 17.01 9.43
N ALA A 216 7.62 17.79 9.88
CA ALA A 216 8.11 17.76 11.25
C ALA A 216 7.08 18.21 12.29
N THR A 217 5.99 18.89 11.88
CA THR A 217 4.90 19.26 12.80
C THR A 217 3.88 18.14 13.03
N ILE A 218 3.95 17.07 12.24
CA ILE A 218 3.05 15.92 12.36
C ILE A 218 3.66 14.95 13.36
N LEU A 219 3.10 14.96 14.56
CA LEU A 219 3.61 14.21 15.70
C LEU A 219 2.64 13.10 16.13
N ASP A 220 3.20 12.05 16.70
CA ASP A 220 2.47 11.02 17.44
C ASP A 220 2.13 11.48 18.88
N PRO A 221 1.40 10.67 19.65
CA PRO A 221 1.11 10.97 21.05
C PRO A 221 2.36 11.08 21.94
N SER A 222 3.48 10.47 21.56
CA SER A 222 4.76 10.55 22.27
C SER A 222 5.59 11.79 21.94
N GLY A 223 5.18 12.57 20.92
CA GLY A 223 5.88 13.74 20.42
C GLY A 223 6.93 13.44 19.35
N GLN A 224 7.01 12.21 18.84
CA GLN A 224 7.86 11.84 17.71
C GLN A 224 7.24 12.23 16.37
N GLN A 225 8.09 12.63 15.42
CA GLN A 225 7.66 12.92 14.05
C GLN A 225 7.22 11.64 13.34
N VAL A 226 6.03 11.68 12.76
CA VAL A 226 5.46 10.58 11.94
C VAL A 226 5.04 11.01 10.54
N GLY A 227 5.15 12.30 10.22
CA GLY A 227 4.94 12.84 8.88
C GLY A 227 6.11 12.56 7.94
N SER A 228 5.82 11.95 6.79
CA SER A 228 6.75 11.72 5.70
C SER A 228 6.11 11.92 4.33
N TYR A 229 6.95 12.13 3.32
CA TYR A 229 6.51 12.10 1.94
C TYR A 229 6.15 10.67 1.54
N ALA A 230 5.06 10.53 0.78
CA ALA A 230 4.63 9.23 0.28
C ALA A 230 5.73 8.63 -0.63
N PRO A 231 6.16 7.38 -0.38
CA PRO A 231 7.16 6.70 -1.21
C PRO A 231 6.61 6.24 -2.56
N VAL A 232 5.32 6.43 -2.78
CA VAL A 232 4.57 6.07 -3.98
C VAL A 232 3.50 7.12 -4.27
N PRO A 233 2.98 7.18 -5.51
CA PRO A 233 1.85 8.04 -5.84
C PRO A 233 0.61 7.63 -5.07
N PHE A 234 -0.23 8.61 -4.78
CA PHE A 234 -1.55 8.36 -4.19
C PHE A 234 -2.37 7.46 -5.14
N PRO A 235 -3.07 6.43 -4.65
CA PRO A 235 -3.87 5.56 -5.50
C PRO A 235 -4.93 6.34 -6.27
N ASP A 236 -5.02 6.12 -7.58
CA ASP A 236 -6.00 6.82 -8.41
C ASP A 236 -7.43 6.46 -8.01
N SER A 237 -8.32 7.45 -8.04
CA SER A 237 -9.77 7.27 -7.97
C SER A 237 -10.33 6.26 -8.98
N SER A 238 -9.69 6.07 -10.15
CA SER A 238 -10.05 5.00 -11.09
C SER A 238 -9.86 3.58 -10.51
N LYS A 239 -9.06 3.45 -9.44
CA LYS A 239 -8.85 2.21 -8.71
C LYS A 239 -9.90 1.95 -7.63
N LEU A 240 -10.89 2.83 -7.48
CA LEU A 240 -12.06 2.53 -6.67
C LEU A 240 -12.75 1.26 -7.21
N PRO A 241 -13.13 0.30 -6.35
CA PRO A 241 -13.78 -0.91 -6.82
C PRO A 241 -15.07 -0.58 -7.59
N VAL A 242 -15.34 -1.28 -8.68
CA VAL A 242 -16.62 -1.08 -9.37
C VAL A 242 -17.69 -1.76 -8.53
N TYR A 243 -18.72 -1.01 -8.15
CA TYR A 243 -19.92 -1.56 -7.54
C TYR A 243 -20.95 -1.87 -8.62
N ASP A 244 -21.64 -3.00 -8.51
CA ASP A 244 -22.72 -3.38 -9.41
C ASP A 244 -24.06 -3.11 -8.71
N GLU A 245 -24.76 -2.07 -9.15
CA GLU A 245 -26.07 -1.68 -8.61
C GLU A 245 -27.12 -2.80 -8.69
N ALA A 246 -26.97 -3.76 -9.62
CA ALA A 246 -27.91 -4.87 -9.77
C ALA A 246 -27.71 -5.98 -8.74
N THR A 247 -26.51 -6.09 -8.14
CA THR A 247 -26.17 -7.16 -7.19
C THR A 247 -26.11 -6.68 -5.74
N ILE A 248 -26.03 -5.36 -5.52
CA ILE A 248 -26.06 -4.79 -4.18
C ILE A 248 -27.50 -4.82 -3.64
N PRO A 249 -27.75 -5.42 -2.45
CA PRO A 249 -29.07 -5.44 -1.86
C PRO A 249 -29.61 -4.02 -1.70
N THR A 250 -30.66 -3.68 -2.45
CA THR A 250 -31.45 -2.48 -2.18
C THR A 250 -32.18 -2.72 -0.86
N ALA A 251 -31.80 -1.98 0.17
CA ALA A 251 -32.44 -2.07 1.47
C ALA A 251 -33.92 -1.69 1.35
N GLN A 252 -34.82 -2.68 1.30
CA GLN A 252 -36.21 -2.42 1.66
C GLN A 252 -36.24 -2.02 3.12
N LYS A 253 -36.73 -0.80 3.39
CA LYS A 253 -37.06 -0.33 4.73
C LYS A 253 -37.97 -1.37 5.37
N SER A 254 -37.50 -2.11 6.37
CA SER A 254 -38.34 -3.01 7.16
C SER A 254 -39.29 -2.15 8.00
N GLY A 255 -40.40 -1.75 7.38
CA GLY A 255 -41.50 -1.10 8.07
C GLY A 255 -42.31 -2.13 8.85
N SER A 256 -41.74 -2.71 9.90
CA SER A 256 -42.53 -3.46 10.88
C SER A 256 -43.18 -2.46 11.84
N THR A 257 -44.29 -1.85 11.41
CA THR A 257 -45.28 -1.34 12.35
C THR A 257 -46.17 -2.50 12.74
N SER A 258 -45.72 -3.31 13.70
CA SER A 258 -46.64 -4.19 14.42
C SER A 258 -47.53 -3.31 15.29
N ASN A 259 -48.67 -2.93 14.72
CA ASN A 259 -49.73 -2.22 15.41
C ASN A 259 -50.34 -3.19 16.44
N PRO A 260 -50.30 -2.91 17.76
CA PRO A 260 -51.01 -3.73 18.72
C PRO A 260 -52.51 -3.48 18.56
N SER A 261 -53.24 -4.53 18.20
CA SER A 261 -54.70 -4.50 18.12
C SER A 261 -55.29 -4.24 19.50
N THR A 262 -55.84 -3.04 19.72
CA THR A 262 -56.72 -2.76 20.87
C THR A 262 -58.09 -3.42 20.64
N PRO A 263 -58.73 -4.03 21.65
CA PRO A 263 -60.07 -4.59 21.50
C PRO A 263 -61.13 -3.49 21.48
N ASP A 264 -62.14 -3.67 20.63
CA ASP A 264 -63.34 -2.83 20.49
C ASP A 264 -64.12 -2.66 21.80
N PRO A 265 -64.74 -1.47 22.05
CA PRO A 265 -65.86 -1.34 22.97
C PRO A 265 -67.21 -1.39 22.24
N ASP A 266 -68.10 -2.23 22.78
CA ASP A 266 -69.52 -2.43 22.43
C ASP A 266 -70.36 -1.13 22.60
N PRO A 267 -71.48 -0.92 21.85
CA PRO A 267 -72.21 0.34 21.80
C PRO A 267 -73.50 0.36 22.65
N SER A 268 -74.05 1.57 22.75
CA SER A 268 -75.45 1.98 23.12
C SER A 268 -75.64 2.62 24.51
N PRO A 269 -76.72 3.40 24.72
CA PRO A 269 -77.22 4.51 23.89
C PRO A 269 -77.55 5.79 24.72
N ASP A 270 -77.65 6.93 24.02
CA ASP A 270 -78.17 8.25 24.49
C ASP A 270 -79.72 8.22 24.65
N PRO A 271 -80.41 9.15 25.38
CA PRO A 271 -80.68 10.50 24.84
C PRO A 271 -80.87 11.69 25.85
N SER A 272 -80.44 12.89 25.39
CA SER A 272 -81.14 14.22 25.43
C SER A 272 -81.15 15.09 26.72
N PRO A 273 -81.46 16.43 26.65
CA PRO A 273 -81.04 17.46 25.67
C PRO A 273 -80.81 18.92 26.24
N ASP A 274 -80.11 19.75 25.43
CA ASP A 274 -80.26 21.23 25.20
C ASP A 274 -79.86 22.31 26.27
N PRO A 275 -79.76 23.62 25.94
CA PRO A 275 -79.01 24.35 24.89
C PRO A 275 -78.12 25.52 25.43
N GLY A 276 -77.17 26.02 24.63
CA GLY A 276 -76.69 27.42 24.75
C GLY A 276 -75.44 27.78 23.93
N PRO A 277 -75.34 28.96 23.28
CA PRO A 277 -74.68 29.09 21.97
C PRO A 277 -73.33 29.82 21.98
N GLY A 278 -72.37 29.33 21.18
CA GLY A 278 -71.10 30.00 20.88
C GLY A 278 -70.67 29.78 19.43
N LYS A 279 -70.83 30.83 18.60
CA LYS A 279 -70.47 30.89 17.17
C LYS A 279 -68.94 30.94 16.99
N GLY A 280 -68.40 30.25 15.98
CA GLY A 280 -67.17 30.74 15.32
C GLY A 280 -66.24 29.75 14.58
N LYS A 281 -66.64 29.36 13.37
CA LYS A 281 -65.79 29.05 12.17
C LYS A 281 -64.74 27.92 12.26
N GLY A 282 -65.11 26.76 11.70
CA GLY A 282 -64.17 25.72 11.27
C GLY A 282 -63.64 25.90 9.85
N LYS A 283 -62.57 25.15 9.54
CA LYS A 283 -62.40 24.28 8.36
C LYS A 283 -61.04 23.56 8.45
N ASN A 284 -61.06 22.35 9.01
CA ASN A 284 -60.10 21.29 8.67
C ASN A 284 -60.87 20.27 7.82
N LYS A 285 -60.37 19.98 6.62
CA LYS A 285 -60.70 18.77 5.86
C LYS A 285 -59.40 18.16 5.40
N GLY A 286 -59.15 16.94 5.86
CA GLY A 286 -58.02 16.13 5.43
C GLY A 286 -58.25 15.43 4.09
N LYS A 287 -57.11 14.98 3.57
CA LYS A 287 -56.86 13.79 2.74
C LYS A 287 -57.39 13.78 1.30
N SER A 288 -56.44 13.82 0.37
CA SER A 288 -56.38 12.86 -0.73
C SER A 288 -54.90 12.60 -1.06
N PHE A 289 -54.47 11.36 -0.85
CA PHE A 289 -53.20 10.84 -1.34
C PHE A 289 -53.38 10.58 -2.83
N GLY A 290 -52.73 11.40 -3.66
CA GLY A 290 -52.59 11.14 -5.09
C GLY A 290 -51.62 9.98 -5.31
N SER A 291 -52.17 8.84 -5.73
CA SER A 291 -51.45 7.75 -6.35
C SER A 291 -50.75 8.26 -7.62
N MET A 292 -49.44 8.47 -7.58
CA MET A 292 -48.60 8.46 -8.77
C MET A 292 -47.94 7.08 -8.88
N SER A 293 -48.64 6.18 -9.58
CA SER A 293 -48.00 5.07 -10.28
C SER A 293 -47.31 5.64 -11.51
N GLY A 294 -46.02 5.34 -11.67
CA GLY A 294 -45.31 5.46 -12.94
C GLY A 294 -44.16 6.47 -12.94
N LEU A 295 -43.02 6.08 -12.35
CA LEU A 295 -41.72 6.32 -12.97
C LEU A 295 -40.69 5.37 -12.34
N SER A 296 -40.24 4.40 -13.13
CA SER A 296 -39.09 3.57 -12.80
C SER A 296 -37.82 4.42 -12.92
N THR A 297 -37.22 4.79 -11.79
CA THR A 297 -35.83 5.25 -11.70
C THR A 297 -35.01 4.18 -10.97
N PRO A 298 -33.89 3.71 -11.54
CA PRO A 298 -33.03 2.73 -10.88
C PRO A 298 -32.17 3.42 -9.79
N SER A 299 -31.79 2.63 -8.79
CA SER A 299 -30.86 2.89 -7.66
C SER A 299 -31.33 3.84 -6.54
N THR A 300 -31.70 3.27 -5.39
CA THR A 300 -31.79 4.00 -4.12
C THR A 300 -30.78 3.42 -3.15
N GLY A 301 -29.59 4.01 -3.09
CA GLY A 301 -28.61 3.70 -2.06
C GLY A 301 -29.17 3.92 -0.64
N LEU A 302 -28.60 3.24 0.34
CA LEU A 302 -28.99 3.30 1.73
C LEU A 302 -28.71 4.69 2.32
N ILE A 303 -29.66 5.23 3.09
CA ILE A 303 -29.39 6.34 4.01
C ILE A 303 -29.25 5.73 5.40
N ILE A 304 -28.11 5.98 6.07
CA ILE A 304 -27.87 5.53 7.43
C ILE A 304 -28.03 6.73 8.36
N ASP A 305 -29.19 6.82 9.02
CA ASP A 305 -29.60 7.93 9.89
C ASP A 305 -30.17 7.45 11.24
N SER A 306 -29.90 6.19 11.59
CA SER A 306 -30.42 5.54 12.80
C SER A 306 -29.60 4.28 13.14
N ASP A 307 -29.87 3.68 14.31
CA ASP A 307 -29.24 2.44 14.75
C ASP A 307 -29.38 1.33 13.70
N VAL A 308 -28.25 0.81 13.21
CA VAL A 308 -28.24 -0.30 12.25
C VAL A 308 -27.03 -1.20 12.47
N THR A 309 -27.24 -2.51 12.30
CA THR A 309 -26.17 -3.50 12.25
C THR A 309 -26.07 -4.08 10.84
N LEU A 310 -24.88 -4.02 10.24
CA LEU A 310 -24.58 -4.61 8.94
C LEU A 310 -23.55 -5.74 9.12
N PRO A 311 -23.65 -6.87 8.38
CA PRO A 311 -24.77 -7.23 7.54
C PRO A 311 -26.03 -7.54 8.36
N ARG A 312 -27.20 -7.26 7.78
CA ARG A 312 -28.51 -7.59 8.38
C ARG A 312 -28.83 -9.06 8.14
N PRO A 313 -29.67 -9.69 8.98
CA PRO A 313 -30.20 -11.01 8.70
C PRO A 313 -30.85 -11.06 7.31
N GLY A 314 -30.35 -11.95 6.45
CA GLY A 314 -30.84 -12.13 5.08
C GLY A 314 -30.11 -11.31 4.01
N ASP A 315 -29.18 -10.42 4.36
CA ASP A 315 -28.30 -9.77 3.37
C ASP A 315 -27.42 -10.83 2.68
N THR A 316 -27.23 -10.68 1.37
CA THR A 316 -26.45 -11.61 0.54
C THR A 316 -25.00 -11.18 0.44
N SER A 317 -24.07 -12.12 0.56
CA SER A 317 -22.65 -11.91 0.34
C SER A 317 -22.21 -12.33 -1.06
N THR A 318 -21.14 -11.72 -1.57
CA THR A 318 -20.39 -12.18 -2.73
C THR A 318 -19.07 -12.82 -2.30
N THR A 319 -18.44 -13.63 -3.16
CA THR A 319 -17.07 -14.11 -2.95
C THR A 319 -16.13 -13.30 -3.83
N LYS A 320 -15.11 -12.67 -3.23
CA LYS A 320 -14.06 -11.94 -3.95
C LYS A 320 -12.70 -12.57 -3.72
N THR A 321 -11.78 -12.38 -4.67
CA THR A 321 -10.39 -12.80 -4.51
C THR A 321 -9.55 -11.61 -4.04
N ILE A 322 -9.00 -11.70 -2.82
CA ILE A 322 -8.12 -10.70 -2.22
C ILE A 322 -6.77 -11.38 -1.99
N ASN A 323 -5.71 -10.88 -2.65
CA ASN A 323 -4.35 -11.42 -2.50
C ASN A 323 -4.26 -12.92 -2.81
N GLY A 324 -5.00 -13.36 -3.83
CA GLY A 324 -5.09 -14.78 -4.23
C GLY A 324 -5.93 -15.65 -3.29
N LYS A 325 -6.62 -15.08 -2.29
CA LYS A 325 -7.51 -15.81 -1.37
C LYS A 325 -8.97 -15.45 -1.62
N SER A 326 -9.85 -16.44 -1.62
CA SER A 326 -11.30 -16.22 -1.65
C SER A 326 -11.79 -15.72 -0.29
N VAL A 327 -12.48 -14.58 -0.29
CA VAL A 327 -13.02 -13.89 0.88
C VAL A 327 -14.50 -13.61 0.66
N THR A 328 -15.32 -13.85 1.68
CA THR A 328 -16.75 -13.48 1.70
C THR A 328 -16.89 -11.98 1.96
N VAL A 329 -17.66 -11.29 1.12
CA VAL A 329 -17.81 -9.82 1.17
C VAL A 329 -19.30 -9.44 1.12
N TYR A 330 -19.70 -8.53 2.00
CA TYR A 330 -20.99 -7.86 1.99
C TYR A 330 -20.81 -6.44 1.49
N GLU A 331 -21.59 -6.04 0.49
CA GLU A 331 -21.42 -4.79 -0.24
C GLU A 331 -22.68 -3.93 -0.14
N TYR A 332 -22.50 -2.64 0.16
CA TYR A 332 -23.61 -1.70 0.31
C TYR A 332 -23.32 -0.40 -0.42
N LEU A 333 -24.27 0.05 -1.23
CA LEU A 333 -24.29 1.40 -1.78
C LEU A 333 -24.99 2.32 -0.78
N VAL A 334 -24.28 3.34 -0.29
CA VAL A 334 -24.74 4.24 0.77
C VAL A 334 -24.76 5.66 0.23
N ASN A 335 -25.91 6.31 0.27
CA ASN A 335 -26.07 7.69 -0.20
C ASN A 335 -25.41 8.69 0.75
N LYS A 336 -25.60 8.51 2.05
CA LYS A 336 -24.97 9.31 3.11
C LYS A 336 -25.06 8.57 4.45
N ILE A 337 -24.15 8.92 5.36
CA ILE A 337 -24.18 8.47 6.75
C ILE A 337 -24.38 9.73 7.60
N ASP A 338 -25.56 9.85 8.20
CA ASP A 338 -26.02 11.06 8.89
C ASP A 338 -26.66 10.69 10.23
N MET A 339 -25.82 10.19 11.12
CA MET A 339 -26.24 9.74 12.45
C MET A 339 -26.26 10.90 13.44
N SER A 340 -27.28 10.96 14.29
CA SER A 340 -27.47 12.01 15.30
C SER A 340 -27.72 11.43 16.70
N GLY A 341 -27.53 12.26 17.74
CA GLY A 341 -27.74 11.89 19.14
C GLY A 341 -26.93 10.68 19.63
N ASN A 342 -27.61 9.56 19.87
CA ASN A 342 -27.02 8.34 20.45
C ASN A 342 -26.98 7.15 19.47
N GLU A 343 -27.22 7.40 18.19
CA GLU A 343 -27.32 6.37 17.16
C GLU A 343 -25.96 5.68 16.88
N LYS A 344 -25.98 4.39 16.57
CA LYS A 344 -24.83 3.51 16.35
C LYS A 344 -24.94 2.78 15.03
N LEU A 345 -23.89 2.87 14.22
CA LEU A 345 -23.67 1.95 13.10
C LEU A 345 -22.71 0.85 13.57
N LYS A 346 -23.23 -0.38 13.64
CA LYS A 346 -22.44 -1.57 13.97
C LYS A 346 -22.13 -2.35 12.70
N ILE A 347 -20.87 -2.73 12.53
CA ILE A 347 -20.39 -3.54 11.42
C ILE A 347 -19.92 -4.88 11.99
N ASN A 348 -20.61 -5.97 11.67
CA ASN A 348 -20.26 -7.31 12.08
C ASN A 348 -19.45 -8.00 10.98
N THR A 349 -18.15 -8.14 11.20
CA THR A 349 -17.21 -8.78 10.24
C THR A 349 -16.98 -10.27 10.50
N THR A 350 -17.71 -10.89 11.43
CA THR A 350 -17.51 -12.30 11.84
C THR A 350 -17.69 -13.29 10.68
N ASN A 351 -18.61 -12.97 9.75
CA ASN A 351 -18.96 -13.86 8.63
C ASN A 351 -18.39 -13.41 7.28
N GLY A 352 -17.58 -12.34 7.25
CA GLY A 352 -17.04 -11.77 6.03
C GLY A 352 -16.74 -10.29 6.17
N GLN A 353 -16.05 -9.76 5.17
CA GLN A 353 -15.75 -8.34 5.09
C GLN A 353 -17.00 -7.53 4.74
N VAL A 354 -17.05 -6.27 5.18
CA VAL A 354 -18.13 -5.34 4.87
C VAL A 354 -17.56 -4.13 4.15
N ILE A 355 -18.10 -3.82 2.98
CA ILE A 355 -17.69 -2.72 2.13
C ILE A 355 -18.86 -1.74 1.94
N LEU A 356 -18.63 -0.47 2.26
CA LEU A 356 -19.57 0.63 1.98
C LEU A 356 -19.04 1.48 0.84
N TYR A 357 -19.85 1.63 -0.21
CA TYR A 357 -19.64 2.57 -1.30
C TYR A 357 -20.44 3.84 -0.98
N VAL A 358 -19.78 4.88 -0.47
CA VAL A 358 -20.44 6.08 0.06
C VAL A 358 -20.43 7.20 -0.98
N LEU A 359 -21.62 7.66 -1.39
CA LEU A 359 -21.82 8.69 -2.42
C LEU A 359 -21.87 10.12 -1.88
N GLY A 360 -22.07 10.30 -0.58
CA GLY A 360 -22.28 11.61 0.05
C GLY A 360 -21.56 11.71 1.40
N ASP A 361 -21.95 12.70 2.20
CA ASP A 361 -21.22 13.02 3.42
C ASP A 361 -21.35 11.92 4.50
N ILE A 362 -20.32 11.86 5.34
CA ILE A 362 -20.31 11.10 6.59
C ILE A 362 -20.30 12.13 7.72
N THR A 363 -21.48 12.45 8.27
CA THR A 363 -21.68 13.56 9.20
C THR A 363 -21.65 13.14 10.68
N LYS A 364 -21.25 14.10 11.53
CA LYS A 364 -21.14 13.96 12.99
C LYS A 364 -22.53 13.83 13.62
N GLY A 365 -22.67 12.96 14.62
CA GLY A 365 -23.76 13.07 15.58
C GLY A 365 -24.12 11.80 16.33
N GLY A 366 -23.70 10.62 15.88
CA GLY A 366 -23.92 9.35 16.58
C GLY A 366 -22.84 8.99 17.60
N GLN A 367 -22.94 7.77 18.13
CA GLN A 367 -21.99 7.13 19.02
C GLN A 367 -20.76 6.56 18.29
N GLY A 368 -20.66 6.64 16.96
CA GLY A 368 -19.52 6.13 16.18
C GLY A 368 -19.87 4.97 15.26
N ILE A 369 -18.89 4.50 14.49
CA ILE A 369 -19.01 3.35 13.58
C ILE A 369 -18.05 2.27 14.09
N TYR A 370 -18.61 1.19 14.61
CA TYR A 370 -17.83 0.16 15.31
C TYR A 370 -17.80 -1.14 14.52
N HIS A 371 -16.63 -1.77 14.46
CA HIS A 371 -16.50 -3.09 13.86
C HIS A 371 -16.74 -4.24 14.85
N CYS A 372 -16.86 -3.95 16.15
CA CYS A 372 -17.09 -4.96 17.19
C CYS A 372 -18.17 -4.53 18.20
N ASP A 373 -18.69 -5.53 18.92
CA ASP A 373 -19.93 -5.44 19.72
C ASP A 373 -19.86 -4.43 20.88
N ASP A 374 -18.66 -4.09 21.34
CA ASP A 374 -18.47 -3.16 22.44
C ASP A 374 -17.30 -2.17 22.18
N PRO A 375 -17.58 -0.84 22.10
CA PRO A 375 -16.55 0.20 22.01
C PRO A 375 -15.50 0.19 23.14
N SER A 376 -15.82 -0.44 24.27
CA SER A 376 -14.98 -0.52 25.47
C SER A 376 -14.19 -1.82 25.58
N ASP A 377 -14.43 -2.79 24.69
CA ASP A 377 -13.68 -4.04 24.69
C ASP A 377 -12.35 -3.86 23.96
N SER A 378 -11.28 -3.68 24.75
CA SER A 378 -9.88 -3.69 24.30
C SER A 378 -9.47 -4.99 23.59
N ASN A 379 -10.32 -6.02 23.65
CA ASN A 379 -10.12 -7.36 23.14
C ASN A 379 -11.33 -7.75 22.28
N CYS A 380 -11.55 -7.11 21.12
CA CYS A 380 -12.41 -7.64 20.04
C CYS A 380 -11.88 -9.03 19.53
N GLN A 381 -11.72 -10.01 20.43
CA GLN A 381 -11.13 -11.31 20.20
C GLN A 381 -12.12 -12.16 19.43
N GLY A 382 -11.72 -12.58 18.23
CA GLY A 382 -12.56 -13.36 17.33
C GLY A 382 -13.41 -12.54 16.37
N VAL A 383 -13.38 -11.20 16.47
CA VAL A 383 -13.95 -10.29 15.46
C VAL A 383 -12.84 -9.97 14.45
N GLY A 384 -13.19 -9.83 13.17
CA GLY A 384 -12.23 -9.63 12.07
C GLY A 384 -11.28 -8.44 12.28
N LYS A 385 -10.26 -8.33 11.44
CA LYS A 385 -9.32 -7.20 11.45
C LYS A 385 -10.08 -5.89 11.20
N THR A 386 -9.59 -4.74 11.67
CA THR A 386 -10.20 -3.43 11.37
C THR A 386 -10.35 -3.20 9.85
N THR A 387 -9.42 -3.73 9.06
CA THR A 387 -9.45 -3.69 7.58
C THR A 387 -10.53 -4.57 6.94
N ASP A 388 -11.22 -5.41 7.71
CA ASP A 388 -12.39 -6.17 7.24
C ASP A 388 -13.63 -5.28 7.11
N PHE A 389 -13.62 -4.07 7.69
CA PHE A 389 -14.56 -3.01 7.37
C PHE A 389 -13.90 -1.94 6.48
N GLN A 390 -14.47 -1.70 5.30
CA GLN A 390 -13.91 -0.79 4.31
C GLN A 390 -14.95 0.22 3.85
N ILE A 391 -14.54 1.49 3.75
CA ILE A 391 -15.35 2.59 3.23
C ILE A 391 -14.66 3.15 1.99
N TYR A 392 -15.37 3.14 0.87
CA TYR A 392 -14.93 3.74 -0.38
C TYR A 392 -15.78 4.97 -0.71
N GLY A 393 -15.14 6.14 -0.80
CA GLY A 393 -15.81 7.40 -1.07
C GLY A 393 -15.91 7.72 -2.55
N TYR A 394 -17.13 7.83 -3.09
CA TYR A 394 -17.47 8.21 -4.47
C TYR A 394 -18.15 9.57 -4.58
N GLY A 395 -18.17 10.33 -3.48
CA GLY A 395 -18.67 11.68 -3.45
C GLY A 395 -18.08 12.51 -4.59
N THR A 396 -18.98 13.01 -5.42
CA THR A 396 -18.69 13.87 -6.57
C THR A 396 -19.40 15.19 -6.32
N GLN A 397 -18.74 16.10 -5.63
CA GLN A 397 -19.25 17.47 -5.47
C GLN A 397 -18.17 18.50 -5.87
N SER A 398 -18.64 19.69 -6.23
CA SER A 398 -17.83 20.81 -6.75
C SER A 398 -16.65 21.16 -5.82
N THR A 399 -15.59 21.78 -6.36
CA THR A 399 -14.44 22.27 -5.58
C THR A 399 -14.83 23.16 -4.40
N SER A 400 -15.99 23.83 -4.47
CA SER A 400 -16.53 24.70 -3.42
C SER A 400 -17.16 23.94 -2.25
N ASN A 401 -17.69 22.73 -2.49
CA ASN A 401 -18.34 21.87 -1.49
C ASN A 401 -17.87 20.43 -1.71
N PRO A 402 -16.60 20.10 -1.42
CA PRO A 402 -16.13 18.72 -1.52
C PRO A 402 -16.95 17.85 -0.55
N PRO A 403 -17.10 16.54 -0.82
CA PRO A 403 -17.73 15.63 0.13
C PRO A 403 -16.87 15.51 1.40
N GLU A 404 -17.53 15.38 2.55
CA GLU A 404 -16.86 15.50 3.85
C GLU A 404 -17.03 14.27 4.75
N ILE A 405 -15.96 13.96 5.49
CA ILE A 405 -15.96 13.00 6.60
C ILE A 405 -15.75 13.78 7.90
N CYS A 406 -16.85 13.97 8.59
CA CYS A 406 -16.95 14.81 9.76
C CYS A 406 -16.98 13.90 10.99
N LEU A 407 -15.88 13.88 11.74
CA LEU A 407 -15.70 12.96 12.86
C LEU A 407 -15.85 13.65 14.21
N ASN A 408 -16.29 12.88 15.21
CA ASN A 408 -16.22 13.30 16.60
C ASN A 408 -14.98 12.69 17.26
N GLY A 409 -14.13 13.52 17.88
CA GLY A 409 -12.83 13.12 18.43
C GLY A 409 -12.89 12.10 19.59
N ASN A 410 -14.09 11.71 20.03
CA ASN A 410 -14.31 10.64 21.01
C ASN A 410 -15.24 9.51 20.51
N LYS A 411 -15.66 9.54 19.23
CA LYS A 411 -16.51 8.51 18.59
C LYS A 411 -15.81 8.01 17.32
N PRO A 412 -15.09 6.89 17.38
CA PRO A 412 -14.27 6.45 16.27
C PRO A 412 -15.11 5.91 15.12
N ILE A 413 -14.53 5.98 13.92
CA ILE A 413 -14.79 5.04 12.84
C ILE A 413 -13.68 3.98 12.90
N GLU A 414 -14.04 2.72 13.05
CA GLU A 414 -13.07 1.63 13.15
C GLU A 414 -12.99 0.85 11.83
N GLY A 415 -12.13 1.28 10.90
CA GLY A 415 -12.09 0.70 9.56
C GLY A 415 -11.00 1.25 8.65
N PHE A 416 -10.93 0.70 7.45
CA PHE A 416 -10.16 1.27 6.35
C PHE A 416 -11.02 2.23 5.52
N ILE A 417 -10.52 3.43 5.23
CA ILE A 417 -11.22 4.44 4.43
C ILE A 417 -10.34 4.81 3.23
N PHE A 418 -10.86 4.66 2.02
CA PHE A 418 -10.26 5.22 0.81
C PHE A 418 -11.25 6.15 0.12
N ALA A 419 -11.00 7.45 0.24
CA ALA A 419 -11.89 8.51 -0.20
C ALA A 419 -11.06 9.63 -0.87
N PRO A 420 -10.54 9.40 -2.09
CA PRO A 420 -9.59 10.28 -2.79
C PRO A 420 -10.12 11.70 -3.06
N THR A 421 -11.44 11.89 -3.01
CA THR A 421 -12.12 13.18 -3.22
C THR A 421 -12.59 13.85 -1.94
N TYR A 422 -12.56 13.13 -0.80
CA TYR A 422 -13.14 13.59 0.45
C TYR A 422 -12.13 14.37 1.27
N THR A 423 -12.65 15.36 1.97
CA THR A 423 -11.96 16.04 3.05
C THR A 423 -12.44 15.49 4.38
N ALA A 424 -11.54 15.28 5.34
CA ALA A 424 -11.93 14.87 6.68
C ALA A 424 -11.48 15.86 7.76
N GLY A 425 -12.17 15.83 8.89
CA GLY A 425 -11.74 16.53 10.10
C GLY A 425 -12.46 16.02 11.35
N ALA A 426 -11.77 16.11 12.49
CA ALA A 426 -12.26 15.60 13.77
C ALA A 426 -12.47 16.72 14.80
N ALA A 427 -13.71 16.96 15.21
CA ALA A 427 -14.02 17.93 16.26
C ALA A 427 -14.40 17.26 17.57
N GLY A 428 -14.18 17.94 18.69
CA GLY A 428 -14.68 17.51 20.00
C GLY A 428 -13.61 17.51 21.09
N THR A 429 -14.04 17.82 22.31
CA THR A 429 -13.21 17.82 23.53
C THR A 429 -13.48 16.53 24.32
N GLY A 430 -12.43 15.89 24.88
CA GLY A 430 -12.67 14.72 25.76
C GLY A 430 -11.59 13.64 25.87
N GLY A 431 -10.36 13.81 25.36
CA GLY A 431 -9.27 12.85 25.62
C GLY A 431 -9.49 11.43 25.09
N GLY A 432 -10.29 11.26 24.04
CA GLY A 432 -10.73 9.96 23.52
C GLY A 432 -9.76 9.27 22.56
N ALA A 433 -9.97 7.97 22.37
CA ALA A 433 -9.13 7.04 21.61
C ALA A 433 -9.34 7.08 20.08
N GLY A 434 -8.97 8.19 19.43
CA GLY A 434 -8.99 8.27 17.96
C GLY A 434 -10.34 8.69 17.39
N ALA A 435 -10.32 9.52 16.36
CA ALA A 435 -11.49 9.73 15.49
C ALA A 435 -11.60 8.61 14.44
N ILE A 436 -10.45 8.02 14.07
CA ILE A 436 -10.33 6.85 13.20
C ILE A 436 -9.43 5.82 13.90
N LYS A 437 -9.89 4.59 14.04
CA LYS A 437 -9.05 3.44 14.38
C LYS A 437 -8.91 2.56 13.14
N GLY A 438 -7.76 2.62 12.48
CA GLY A 438 -7.56 2.07 11.15
C GLY A 438 -6.69 2.96 10.29
N SER A 439 -7.01 2.99 9.00
CA SER A 439 -6.27 3.80 8.03
C SER A 439 -7.21 4.62 7.18
N ALA A 440 -6.86 5.86 6.91
CA ALA A 440 -7.64 6.77 6.09
C ALA A 440 -6.78 7.38 4.98
N TRP A 441 -7.20 7.18 3.74
CA TRP A 441 -6.57 7.73 2.54
C TRP A 441 -7.53 8.73 1.92
N LEU A 442 -7.19 10.01 2.02
CA LEU A 442 -8.10 11.12 1.81
C LEU A 442 -7.52 12.13 0.84
N LYS A 443 -8.39 12.99 0.29
CA LYS A 443 -7.91 14.17 -0.45
C LYS A 443 -7.09 15.07 0.45
N SER A 444 -7.68 15.48 1.58
CA SER A 444 -7.05 16.40 2.53
C SER A 444 -7.66 16.27 3.92
N TRP A 445 -6.98 16.84 4.92
CA TRP A 445 -7.47 16.93 6.30
C TRP A 445 -7.46 18.38 6.77
N ASN A 446 -8.62 19.04 6.75
CA ASN A 446 -8.76 20.46 7.09
C ASN A 446 -10.22 20.86 7.36
N GLU A 447 -10.40 22.11 7.80
CA GLU A 447 -11.69 22.78 7.93
C GLU A 447 -12.33 23.07 6.57
N VAL A 448 -13.30 22.24 6.17
CA VAL A 448 -14.26 22.58 5.12
C VAL A 448 -15.67 22.44 5.72
N ASN A 449 -16.56 23.39 5.40
CA ASN A 449 -17.98 23.49 5.78
C ASN A 449 -18.39 23.10 7.22
N GLY A 450 -17.55 23.42 8.23
CA GLY A 450 -17.85 23.15 9.63
C GLY A 450 -17.33 21.81 10.16
N CYS A 451 -16.67 21.02 9.31
CA CYS A 451 -16.03 19.76 9.68
C CYS A 451 -14.58 19.95 10.14
N GLY A 452 -14.34 20.96 10.98
CA GLY A 452 -13.00 21.30 11.45
C GLY A 452 -12.34 20.31 12.39
N SER A 453 -11.01 20.22 12.30
CA SER A 453 -10.20 19.46 13.25
C SER A 453 -9.74 20.33 14.41
N ASN A 454 -10.62 20.55 15.38
CA ASN A 454 -10.34 21.36 16.57
C ASN A 454 -10.22 20.52 17.86
N THR A 455 -9.90 19.22 17.73
CA THR A 455 -9.62 18.35 18.87
C THR A 455 -8.15 18.44 19.32
N SER A 456 -7.90 18.03 20.56
CA SER A 456 -6.55 17.87 21.14
C SER A 456 -6.17 16.40 21.31
N ASN A 457 -6.89 15.50 20.65
CA ASN A 457 -6.76 14.06 20.80
C ASN A 457 -5.92 13.46 19.67
N THR A 458 -5.57 12.19 19.84
CA THR A 458 -5.20 11.34 18.70
C THR A 458 -6.38 11.29 17.74
N VAL A 459 -6.17 11.61 16.47
CA VAL A 459 -7.23 11.62 15.44
C VAL A 459 -7.23 10.33 14.61
N VAL A 460 -6.08 9.69 14.47
CA VAL A 460 -5.94 8.43 13.74
C VAL A 460 -5.01 7.50 14.54
N THR A 461 -5.40 6.24 14.66
CA THR A 461 -4.59 5.16 15.24
C THR A 461 -4.47 4.04 14.21
N GLN A 462 -3.27 3.79 13.71
CA GLN A 462 -2.97 2.85 12.62
C GLN A 462 -3.10 1.39 13.09
N THR A 463 -3.90 0.59 12.38
CA THR A 463 -4.13 -0.82 12.73
C THR A 463 -4.17 -1.77 11.52
N GLY A 464 -3.83 -1.30 10.31
CA GLY A 464 -3.98 -2.06 9.06
C GLY A 464 -2.65 -2.47 8.40
N GLN A 465 -2.70 -3.52 7.57
CA GLN A 465 -1.55 -4.02 6.79
C GLN A 465 -1.85 -4.07 5.28
N TRP A 466 -0.79 -3.98 4.45
CA TRP A 466 -0.93 -4.09 2.99
C TRP A 466 -1.52 -5.43 2.54
N THR A 467 -1.33 -6.49 3.32
CA THR A 467 -1.86 -7.83 3.02
C THR A 467 -3.35 -7.98 3.26
N ASP A 468 -4.00 -6.96 3.82
CA ASP A 468 -5.43 -7.01 4.16
C ASP A 468 -6.29 -6.21 3.16
N LEU A 469 -5.65 -5.43 2.30
CA LEU A 469 -6.29 -4.62 1.27
C LEU A 469 -6.44 -5.39 -0.05
N MET A 470 -7.47 -5.01 -0.83
CA MET A 470 -7.66 -5.47 -2.21
C MET A 470 -6.49 -5.03 -3.11
N ASP A 471 -6.03 -5.91 -3.99
CA ASP A 471 -4.91 -5.61 -4.89
C ASP A 471 -5.17 -4.38 -5.79
N GLN A 472 -6.44 -4.13 -6.14
CA GLN A 472 -6.83 -2.99 -6.99
C GLN A 472 -6.45 -1.64 -6.37
N ILE A 473 -6.59 -1.49 -5.05
CA ILE A 473 -6.35 -0.21 -4.36
C ILE A 473 -4.89 -0.03 -3.93
N LYS A 474 -4.07 -1.08 -4.03
CA LYS A 474 -2.64 -0.96 -3.72
C LYS A 474 -1.96 -0.14 -4.80
N PRO A 475 -1.25 0.94 -4.44
CA PRO A 475 -0.51 1.73 -5.39
C PRO A 475 0.61 0.89 -6.03
N ASN A 476 0.90 1.20 -7.29
CA ASN A 476 2.09 0.75 -7.97
C ASN A 476 3.33 1.47 -7.40
N GLY A 477 4.51 0.91 -7.61
CA GLY A 477 5.79 1.45 -7.11
C GLY A 477 6.08 1.11 -5.66
N LEU A 478 5.15 0.42 -4.97
CA LEU A 478 5.37 0.02 -3.57
C LEU A 478 6.48 -1.01 -3.51
N GLN A 479 7.35 -0.81 -2.54
CA GLN A 479 8.22 -1.89 -2.07
C GLN A 479 7.36 -3.00 -1.47
N LYS A 480 7.06 -4.02 -2.27
CA LYS A 480 6.20 -5.17 -1.94
C LYS A 480 6.99 -6.37 -1.44
N ILE A 481 8.32 -6.34 -1.55
CA ILE A 481 9.19 -7.47 -1.25
C ILE A 481 10.41 -7.04 -0.44
N GLN A 482 11.08 -8.01 0.13
CA GLN A 482 12.37 -7.87 0.77
C GLN A 482 13.27 -8.96 0.20
N LEU A 483 14.47 -8.55 -0.23
CA LEU A 483 15.51 -9.48 -0.64
C LEU A 483 16.34 -9.87 0.57
N GLU A 484 16.60 -11.17 0.72
CA GLU A 484 17.51 -11.67 1.76
C GLU A 484 18.90 -11.93 1.19
N ALA A 485 19.85 -12.20 2.09
CA ALA A 485 21.19 -12.63 1.70
C ALA A 485 21.09 -13.85 0.76
N PRO A 486 21.91 -13.91 -0.30
CA PRO A 486 21.91 -15.05 -1.23
C PRO A 486 22.14 -16.35 -0.48
N SER A 487 21.33 -17.37 -0.79
CA SER A 487 21.36 -18.64 -0.05
C SER A 487 22.39 -19.62 -0.58
N ASN A 488 22.80 -19.49 -1.85
CA ASN A 488 23.73 -20.40 -2.52
C ASN A 488 24.61 -19.64 -3.53
N TYR A 489 25.93 -19.90 -3.48
CA TYR A 489 26.92 -19.44 -4.44
C TYR A 489 27.45 -20.65 -5.20
N THR A 490 27.18 -20.74 -6.51
CA THR A 490 27.77 -21.80 -7.34
C THR A 490 28.69 -21.15 -8.38
N PRO A 491 30.01 -21.12 -8.12
CA PRO A 491 30.98 -20.69 -9.12
C PRO A 491 30.96 -21.65 -10.30
N GLN A 492 30.84 -21.12 -11.52
CA GLN A 492 30.99 -21.92 -12.72
C GLN A 492 32.38 -21.68 -13.29
N GLU A 493 33.24 -22.69 -13.25
CA GLU A 493 34.58 -22.61 -13.83
C GLU A 493 34.45 -22.55 -15.35
N LEU A 494 34.77 -21.40 -15.93
CA LEU A 494 35.07 -21.31 -17.35
C LEU A 494 36.51 -21.78 -17.53
N GLY A 495 36.68 -22.87 -18.30
CA GLY A 495 38.01 -23.32 -18.70
C GLY A 495 38.78 -22.15 -19.33
N SER A 496 39.97 -21.89 -18.79
CA SER A 496 40.89 -20.82 -19.20
C SER A 496 41.43 -21.01 -20.61
#